data_AF-A0A9E1Y335-F1
#
_entry.id   AF-A0A9E1Y335-F1
#
_cell.length_a   1.000
_cell.length_b   1.000
_cell.length_c   1.000
_cell.angle_alpha   90.00
_cell.angle_beta   90.00
_cell.angle_gamma   90.00
#
_symmetry.space_group_name_H-M   'P 1'
#
loop_
_entity.id
_entity.type
_entity.pdbx_description
1 polymer ?
#
loop_
_entity_poly.entity_id
_entity_poly.type
_entity_poly.pdbx_seq_one_letter_code
_entity_poly.pdbx_strand_id
1 'polypeptide(L)'
;MTFQFGLERLLTDSDRVATLKSARVGLVAHPASVTQDLTHALDALVGAGIYPKCVFGPQHGVRGDKQDNMIESDDYLDPTHGIPVYSLYGHH
;
A
#
# COMPACT_ATOMS: atom_id res chain seq x y z
N MET A 1 11.06 20.79 -14.62
CA MET A 1 11.68 19.87 -13.65
C MET A 1 10.83 18.62 -13.59
N THR A 2 11.39 17.46 -13.89
CA THR A 2 10.68 16.18 -13.77
C THR A 2 11.01 15.62 -12.39
N PHE A 3 10.02 15.54 -11.50
CA PHE A 3 10.17 14.87 -10.21
C PHE A 3 9.79 13.39 -10.39
N GLN A 4 10.32 12.51 -9.54
CA GLN A 4 9.99 11.08 -9.54
C GLN A 4 9.73 10.66 -8.10
N PHE A 5 8.65 9.90 -7.86
CA PHE A 5 8.33 9.43 -6.52
C PHE A 5 9.29 8.33 -6.07
N GLY A 6 9.48 8.20 -4.76
CA GLY A 6 10.29 7.13 -4.18
C GLY A 6 9.76 5.73 -4.56
N LEU A 7 8.44 5.59 -4.67
CA LEU A 7 7.78 4.36 -5.13
C LEU A 7 8.25 3.97 -6.55
N GLU A 8 8.29 4.91 -7.48
CA GLU A 8 8.71 4.62 -8.86
C GLU A 8 10.18 4.27 -8.93
N ARG A 9 11.03 5.00 -8.20
CA ARG A 9 12.45 4.66 -8.07
C ARG A 9 12.64 3.23 -7.55
N LEU A 10 11.87 2.83 -6.54
CA LEU A 10 11.89 1.48 -6.01
C LEU A 10 11.50 0.44 -7.06
N LEU A 11 10.42 0.69 -7.82
CA LEU A 11 9.90 -0.24 -8.82
C LEU A 11 10.83 -0.39 -10.04
N THR A 12 11.62 0.65 -10.36
CA THR A 12 12.61 0.59 -11.45
C THR A 12 13.96 -0.01 -11.03
N ASP A 13 14.20 -0.22 -9.75
CA ASP A 13 15.45 -0.78 -9.23
C ASP A 13 15.35 -2.31 -9.13
N SER A 14 15.94 -3.02 -10.09
CA SER A 14 15.83 -4.47 -10.23
C SER A 14 16.35 -5.24 -9.01
N ASP A 15 17.43 -4.75 -8.39
CA ASP A 15 18.07 -5.44 -7.27
C ASP A 15 17.23 -5.30 -6.00
N ARG A 16 16.65 -4.11 -5.79
CA ARG A 16 15.72 -3.88 -4.68
C ARG A 16 14.42 -4.64 -4.87
N VAL A 17 13.88 -4.68 -6.10
CA VAL A 17 12.69 -5.49 -6.42
C VAL A 17 12.97 -6.97 -6.15
N ALA A 18 14.10 -7.51 -6.61
CA ALA A 18 14.47 -8.91 -6.36
C ALA A 18 14.61 -9.21 -4.86
N THR A 19 15.20 -8.28 -4.11
CA THR A 19 15.30 -8.39 -2.65
C THR A 19 13.91 -8.45 -2.00
N LEU A 20 13.00 -7.54 -2.39
CA LEU A 20 11.65 -7.50 -1.82
C LEU A 20 10.79 -8.71 -2.21
N LYS A 21 10.97 -9.28 -3.40
CA LYS A 21 10.28 -10.51 -3.83
C LYS A 21 10.60 -11.72 -2.96
N SER A 22 11.81 -11.78 -2.41
CA SER A 22 12.23 -12.87 -1.52
C SER A 22 11.97 -12.59 -0.03
N ALA A 23 11.58 -11.35 0.30
CA ALA A 23 11.33 -10.92 1.67
C ALA A 23 9.85 -11.04 2.09
N ARG A 24 9.61 -11.02 3.40
CA ARG A 24 8.27 -10.78 3.95
C ARG A 24 8.04 -9.28 4.05
N VAL A 25 7.17 -8.73 3.21
CA VAL A 25 6.91 -7.29 3.12
C VAL A 25 5.57 -6.96 3.77
N GLY A 26 5.55 -5.92 4.61
CA GLY A 26 4.34 -5.23 5.03
C GLY A 26 4.33 -3.83 4.40
N LEU A 27 3.18 -3.39 3.88
CA LEU A 27 3.04 -2.08 3.27
C LEU A 27 2.39 -1.13 4.27
N VAL A 28 2.99 0.02 4.54
CA VAL A 28 2.30 1.13 5.22
C VAL A 28 1.91 2.15 4.15
N ALA A 29 0.61 2.38 3.96
CA ALA A 29 0.11 3.22 2.87
C ALA A 29 -1.19 3.94 3.26
N HIS A 30 -1.45 5.03 2.56
CA HIS A 30 -2.70 5.79 2.65
C HIS A 30 -3.17 6.12 1.22
N PRO A 31 -4.36 6.70 1.00
CA PRO A 31 -4.92 6.85 -0.34
C PRO A 31 -4.06 7.65 -1.33
N ALA A 32 -3.20 8.56 -0.85
CA ALA A 32 -2.27 9.32 -1.68
C ALA A 32 -0.93 8.61 -1.93
N SER A 33 -0.75 7.38 -1.44
CA SER A 33 0.39 6.52 -1.77
C SER A 33 0.23 5.97 -3.19
N VAL A 34 0.43 6.83 -4.19
CA VAL A 34 0.25 6.53 -5.60
C VAL A 34 1.51 6.84 -6.42
N THR A 35 1.65 6.19 -7.58
CA THR A 35 2.62 6.54 -8.64
C THR A 35 2.18 7.80 -9.40
N GLN A 36 2.98 8.26 -10.36
CA GLN A 36 2.63 9.45 -11.18
C GLN A 36 1.36 9.28 -12.00
N ASP A 37 1.03 8.05 -12.38
CA ASP A 37 -0.21 7.71 -13.10
C ASP A 37 -1.39 7.39 -12.16
N LEU A 38 -1.26 7.72 -10.87
CA LEU A 38 -2.26 7.51 -9.84
C LEU A 38 -2.54 6.04 -9.50
N THR A 39 -1.65 5.12 -9.87
CA THR A 39 -1.73 3.72 -9.42
C THR A 39 -1.37 3.61 -7.93
N HIS A 40 -2.27 3.05 -7.12
CA HIS A 40 -2.02 2.86 -5.70
C HIS A 40 -0.82 1.93 -5.44
N ALA A 41 -0.04 2.22 -4.40
CA ALA A 41 1.21 1.53 -4.09
C ALA A 41 1.04 0.01 -3.94
N LEU A 42 -0.10 -0.44 -3.38
CA LEU A 42 -0.42 -1.87 -3.29
C LEU A 42 -0.50 -2.51 -4.67
N ASP A 43 -1.26 -1.88 -5.58
CA ASP A 43 -1.48 -2.39 -6.94
C ASP A 43 -0.16 -2.37 -7.73
N ALA A 44 0.65 -1.31 -7.56
CA ALA A 44 1.95 -1.19 -8.21
C ALA A 44 2.96 -2.25 -7.72
N LEU A 45 2.99 -2.55 -6.42
CA LEU A 45 3.86 -3.61 -5.87
C LEU A 45 3.44 -4.99 -6.37
N VAL A 46 2.13 -5.30 -6.33
CA VAL A 46 1.60 -6.56 -6.85
C VAL A 46 1.91 -6.71 -8.34
N GLY A 47 1.74 -5.65 -9.13
CA GLY A 47 2.11 -5.61 -10.56
C GLY A 47 3.60 -5.87 -10.80
N ALA A 48 4.48 -5.44 -9.88
CA ALA A 48 5.90 -5.75 -9.93
C ALA A 48 6.25 -7.17 -9.43
N GLY A 49 5.27 -7.95 -8.96
CA GLY A 49 5.42 -9.30 -8.42
C GLY A 49 5.87 -9.32 -6.95
N ILE A 50 5.71 -8.21 -6.23
CA ILE A 50 5.91 -8.14 -4.78
C ILE A 50 4.53 -8.22 -4.14
N TYR A 51 4.32 -9.23 -3.28
CA TYR A 51 3.03 -9.47 -2.63
C TYR A 51 3.14 -9.17 -1.14
N PRO A 52 2.76 -7.96 -0.69
CA PRO A 52 2.70 -7.66 0.74
C PRO A 52 1.86 -8.69 1.49
N LYS A 53 2.33 -9.10 2.68
CA LYS A 53 1.59 -10.00 3.57
C LYS A 53 0.48 -9.28 4.33
N CYS A 54 0.62 -7.97 4.46
CA CYS A 54 -0.37 -7.11 5.05
C CYS A 54 -0.18 -5.67 4.57
N VAL A 55 -1.24 -4.88 4.69
CA VAL A 55 -1.20 -3.44 4.54
C VAL A 55 -1.62 -2.79 5.86
N PHE A 56 -0.98 -1.69 6.21
CA PHE A 56 -1.30 -0.87 7.36
C PHE A 56 -1.77 0.50 6.87
N GLY A 57 -3.01 0.85 7.19
CA GLY A 57 -3.63 2.11 6.79
C GLY A 57 -3.88 3.07 7.96
N PRO A 58 -3.88 4.39 7.73
CA PRO A 58 -4.37 5.35 8.72
C PRO A 58 -5.90 5.31 8.84
N GLN A 59 -6.47 6.09 9.76
CA GLN A 59 -7.89 6.14 10.15
C GLN A 59 -8.90 6.28 8.98
N HIS A 60 -8.46 6.74 7.81
CA HIS A 60 -9.27 6.91 6.58
C HIS A 60 -9.22 5.73 5.59
N GLY A 61 -8.63 4.60 5.98
CA GLY A 61 -8.47 3.42 5.13
C GLY A 61 -7.41 3.59 4.04
N VAL A 62 -7.02 2.48 3.42
CA VAL A 62 -5.94 2.44 2.42
C VAL A 62 -6.40 2.97 1.06
N ARG A 63 -7.66 2.73 0.66
CA ARG A 63 -8.22 3.13 -0.64
C ARG A 63 -9.10 4.40 -0.62
N GLY A 64 -9.38 4.97 0.55
CA GLY A 64 -10.18 6.19 0.67
C GLY A 64 -11.70 5.99 0.54
N ASP A 65 -12.18 4.76 0.62
CA ASP A 65 -13.62 4.43 0.51
C ASP A 65 -14.48 4.90 1.71
N LYS A 66 -13.87 5.52 2.74
CA LYS A 66 -14.59 6.05 3.91
C LYS A 66 -14.54 7.59 3.94
N GLN A 67 -15.68 8.20 3.68
CA GLN A 67 -15.93 9.63 3.88
C GLN A 67 -15.95 10.00 5.38
N ASP A 68 -15.53 11.23 5.68
CA ASP A 68 -15.49 11.89 7.00
C ASP A 68 -16.53 11.38 7.99
N ASN A 69 -16.12 10.48 8.88
CA ASN A 69 -16.66 10.34 10.23
C ASN A 69 -15.68 9.49 11.04
N MET A 70 -15.33 9.98 12.23
CA MET A 70 -14.48 9.33 13.23
C MET A 70 -14.99 7.92 13.59
N ILE A 71 -14.71 6.93 12.76
CA ILE A 71 -15.00 5.52 13.00
C ILE A 71 -13.72 4.78 12.65
N GLU A 72 -13.18 4.07 13.64
CA GLU A 72 -12.07 3.14 13.42
C GLU A 72 -12.38 2.24 12.23
N SER A 73 -11.41 2.06 11.35
CA SER A 73 -11.59 1.13 10.25
C SER A 73 -11.30 -0.27 10.75
N ASP A 74 -12.33 -1.10 10.87
CA ASP A 74 -12.13 -2.53 11.12
C ASP A 74 -11.13 -3.12 10.11
N ASP A 75 -10.38 -4.11 10.58
CA ASP A 75 -9.53 -4.92 9.72
C ASP A 75 -10.37 -5.54 8.61
N TYR A 76 -9.86 -5.50 7.37
CA TYR A 76 -10.56 -6.05 6.21
C TYR A 76 -9.58 -6.71 5.25
N LEU A 77 -10.12 -7.50 4.32
CA LEU A 77 -9.34 -8.03 3.20
C LEU A 77 -9.49 -7.08 2.02
N ASP A 78 -8.37 -6.62 1.44
CA ASP A 78 -8.40 -5.86 0.20
C ASP A 78 -9.18 -6.66 -0.86
N PRO A 79 -10.25 -6.10 -1.46
CA PRO A 79 -11.16 -6.85 -2.31
C PRO A 79 -10.52 -7.30 -3.64
N THR A 80 -9.43 -6.64 -4.06
CA THR A 80 -8.75 -6.92 -5.31
C THR A 80 -7.74 -8.06 -5.15
N HIS A 81 -6.93 -8.02 -4.09
CA HIS A 81 -5.79 -8.92 -3.90
C HIS A 81 -5.96 -9.91 -2.75
N GLY A 82 -7.01 -9.77 -1.94
CA GLY A 82 -7.24 -10.59 -0.75
C GLY A 82 -6.20 -10.40 0.35
N ILE A 83 -5.46 -9.28 0.34
CA ILE A 83 -4.39 -8.98 1.30
C ILE A 83 -5.03 -8.35 2.55
N PRO A 84 -4.68 -8.81 3.77
CA PRO A 84 -5.23 -8.24 4.99
C PRO A 84 -4.74 -6.81 5.20
N VAL A 85 -5.68 -5.93 5.54
CA VAL A 85 -5.47 -4.52 5.84
C VAL A 85 -5.81 -4.27 7.30
N TYR A 86 -4.84 -3.74 8.03
CA TYR A 86 -4.96 -3.39 9.45
C TYR A 86 -5.01 -1.87 9.62
N SER A 87 -5.87 -1.39 10.51
CA SER A 87 -5.88 0.04 10.89
C SER A 87 -4.81 0.31 11.94
N LEU A 88 -3.96 1.32 11.71
CA LEU A 88 -2.99 1.79 12.71
C LEU A 88 -3.62 2.72 13.77
N TYR A 89 -4.90 3.05 13.60
CA TYR A 89 -5.68 3.84 14.55
C TYR A 89 -6.79 2.92 15.10
N GLY A 90 -6.54 2.36 16.28
CA GLY A 90 -7.37 1.39 17.00
C GLY A 90 -6.67 0.89 18.27
N HIS A 91 -7.34 0.06 19.08
CA HIS A 91 -6.75 -0.63 20.23
C HIS A 91 -5.98 -1.89 19.80
N HIS A 92 -4.65 -1.82 19.78
CA HIS A 92 -3.75 -2.98 19.64
C HIS A 92 -3.13 -3.38 20.99
#